data_AF-Q70HQ0-F1
#
_entry.id   AF-Q70HQ0-F1
#
_cell.length_a   1.000
_cell.length_b   1.000
_cell.length_c   1.000
_cell.angle_alpha   90.00
_cell.angle_beta   90.00
_cell.angle_gamma   90.00
#
_symmetry.space_group_name_H-M   'P 1'
#
loop_
_entity.id
_entity.type
_entity.pdbx_description
1 polymer ?
#
loop_
_entity_poly.entity_id
_entity_poly.type
_entity_poly.pdbx_seq_one_letter_code
_entity_poly.pdbx_strand_id
1 'polypeptide(L)'
;MNPDLDTGHNTSAPAHWGELKNANFTGPNQTSSNSTLPQLDITRAISVGLVLGAFILFAIVGNILVILSVACNRHLRTPTNYFIVNLAIADLLLSFTVLPFSAALEVLGYWVLGRIFCDIWAAVDVLCCTASILSLCAISIDRYIGVRYSLQYPTLVTRRKAILALLSVWVLSTVISIGPLLGWKEPAPNDDKECGVTEEPFYALFSSLGSFYIPLAVILVMYCRVYIVAKRTTKNLEAGVMKEMSNSKELTLRIHSKNFHEDTLSSTKAKGHNPRSSIAVKLFKFSREKKAAKTLGIVVGMFILCWLPFFIALPL
;
A
#
# COMPACT_ATOMS: atom_id res chain seq x y z
N MET A 1 71.41 -22.75 -14.03
CA MET A 1 72.83 -22.76 -14.43
C MET A 1 73.02 -23.83 -15.49
N ASN A 2 73.07 -23.42 -16.75
CA ASN A 2 73.86 -24.02 -17.83
C ASN A 2 73.90 -22.98 -18.98
N PRO A 3 75.00 -22.88 -19.73
CA PRO A 3 75.47 -21.63 -20.35
C PRO A 3 75.48 -21.67 -21.90
N ASP A 4 75.68 -20.47 -22.47
CA ASP A 4 76.51 -20.11 -23.64
C ASP A 4 76.29 -20.80 -25.01
N LEU A 5 75.85 -20.03 -26.01
CA LEU A 5 76.64 -19.46 -27.15
C LEU A 5 77.04 -20.53 -28.18
N ASP A 6 76.76 -20.34 -29.48
CA ASP A 6 77.47 -19.39 -30.33
C ASP A 6 77.00 -19.38 -31.80
N THR A 7 77.14 -18.20 -32.45
CA THR A 7 77.44 -17.92 -33.88
C THR A 7 76.54 -18.50 -35.01
N GLY A 8 76.17 -17.80 -36.08
CA GLY A 8 76.58 -16.50 -36.62
C GLY A 8 76.10 -16.36 -38.10
N HIS A 9 76.38 -15.18 -38.68
CA HIS A 9 76.36 -14.79 -40.10
C HIS A 9 75.11 -14.16 -40.76
N ASN A 10 75.15 -12.82 -40.78
CA ASN A 10 75.36 -11.95 -41.95
C ASN A 10 74.31 -11.78 -43.08
N THR A 11 73.95 -10.50 -43.23
CA THR A 11 73.97 -9.65 -44.45
C THR A 11 72.73 -9.47 -45.33
N SER A 12 72.41 -8.17 -45.48
CA SER A 12 71.95 -7.43 -46.67
C SER A 12 70.54 -7.66 -47.24
N ALA A 13 69.74 -6.60 -47.14
CA ALA A 13 68.64 -6.26 -48.05
C ALA A 13 69.15 -6.11 -49.52
N PRO A 14 68.30 -6.14 -50.58
CA PRO A 14 67.31 -5.08 -50.80
C PRO A 14 65.95 -5.53 -51.38
N ALA A 15 65.05 -4.54 -51.44
CA ALA A 15 63.69 -4.58 -51.93
C ALA A 15 63.51 -5.25 -53.31
N HIS A 16 62.45 -6.04 -53.43
CA HIS A 16 61.86 -6.42 -54.72
C HIS A 16 60.35 -6.16 -54.67
N TRP A 17 59.93 -5.09 -55.34
CA TRP A 17 58.54 -4.86 -55.74
C TRP A 17 58.17 -5.91 -56.79
N GLY A 18 57.26 -6.82 -56.42
CA GLY A 18 56.75 -7.86 -57.32
C GLY A 18 55.28 -8.10 -57.04
N GLU A 19 54.47 -7.85 -58.06
CA GLU A 19 53.02 -7.97 -58.12
C GLU A 19 52.48 -9.27 -57.50
N LEU A 20 51.54 -9.15 -56.56
CA LEU A 20 50.61 -10.22 -56.22
C LEU A 20 49.18 -9.74 -56.45
N LYS A 21 48.74 -10.04 -57.68
CA LYS A 21 47.43 -10.54 -58.08
C LYS A 21 46.26 -10.28 -57.11
N ASN A 22 45.31 -9.48 -57.59
CA ASN A 22 43.87 -9.51 -57.33
C ASN A 22 43.40 -10.69 -56.46
N ALA A 23 43.42 -10.50 -55.15
CA ALA A 23 42.59 -11.26 -54.23
C ALA A 23 41.34 -10.43 -53.99
N ASN A 24 40.19 -10.92 -54.46
CA ASN A 24 38.88 -10.42 -54.10
C ASN A 24 38.73 -10.49 -52.57
N PHE A 25 39.00 -9.37 -51.91
CA PHE A 25 38.73 -9.18 -50.49
C PHE A 25 37.24 -8.88 -50.34
N THR A 26 36.40 -9.91 -50.45
CA THR A 26 35.06 -9.89 -49.87
C THR A 26 35.25 -9.92 -48.36
N GLY A 27 35.42 -8.74 -47.75
CA GLY A 27 35.37 -8.61 -46.30
C GLY A 27 34.06 -9.18 -45.78
N PRO A 28 34.03 -9.79 -44.58
CA PRO A 28 32.76 -10.07 -43.96
C PRO A 28 32.05 -8.73 -43.80
N ASN A 29 30.85 -8.62 -44.38
CA ASN A 29 29.90 -7.59 -44.03
C ASN A 29 29.87 -7.54 -42.50
N GLN A 30 30.47 -6.51 -41.91
CA GLN A 30 30.12 -6.09 -40.57
C GLN A 30 28.63 -5.75 -40.68
N THR A 31 27.80 -6.74 -40.36
CA THR A 31 26.50 -6.46 -39.77
C THR A 31 26.81 -5.61 -38.57
N SER A 32 26.70 -4.28 -38.77
CA SER A 32 26.47 -3.34 -37.70
C SER A 32 25.34 -3.96 -36.89
N SER A 33 25.69 -4.56 -35.77
CA SER A 33 24.76 -4.78 -34.68
C SER A 33 24.36 -3.37 -34.26
N ASN A 34 23.42 -2.80 -35.00
CA ASN A 34 22.58 -1.74 -34.50
C ASN A 34 21.91 -2.39 -33.29
N SER A 35 22.51 -2.18 -32.11
CA SER A 35 21.83 -2.30 -30.85
C SER A 35 20.58 -1.45 -30.98
N THR A 36 19.48 -2.09 -31.34
CA THR A 36 18.17 -1.49 -31.52
C THR A 36 17.77 -0.99 -30.15
N LEU A 37 18.12 0.26 -29.86
CA LEU A 37 17.48 1.00 -28.80
C LEU A 37 15.97 0.91 -29.10
N PRO A 38 15.13 0.52 -28.12
CA PRO A 38 13.69 0.40 -28.36
C PRO A 38 13.20 1.67 -29.05
N GLN A 39 12.62 1.53 -30.25
CA GLN A 39 12.05 2.68 -30.94
C GLN A 39 10.93 3.21 -30.06
N LEU A 40 11.20 4.35 -29.42
CA LEU A 40 10.25 5.03 -28.57
C LEU A 40 9.10 5.52 -29.45
N ASP A 41 7.97 4.81 -29.41
CA ASP A 41 6.74 5.29 -30.05
C ASP A 41 6.28 6.53 -29.28
N ILE A 42 6.62 7.71 -29.83
CA ILE A 42 6.41 9.01 -29.21
C ILE A 42 4.92 9.22 -28.87
N THR A 43 4.01 8.69 -29.69
CA THR A 43 2.56 8.82 -29.45
C THR A 43 2.12 7.98 -28.25
N ARG A 44 2.61 6.75 -28.16
CA ARG A 44 2.40 5.89 -26.97
C ARG A 44 3.05 6.49 -25.73
N ALA A 45 4.28 6.96 -25.82
CA ALA A 45 5.03 7.56 -24.72
C ALA A 45 4.32 8.80 -24.15
N ILE A 46 3.85 9.71 -25.01
CA ILE A 46 3.10 10.91 -24.60
C ILE A 46 1.78 10.51 -23.96
N SER A 47 1.01 9.59 -24.56
CA SER A 47 -0.29 9.19 -24.03
C SER A 47 -0.18 8.48 -22.67
N VAL A 48 0.72 7.50 -22.54
CA VAL A 48 0.98 6.80 -21.28
C VAL A 48 1.53 7.76 -20.23
N GLY A 49 2.50 8.60 -20.58
CA GLY A 49 3.09 9.59 -19.67
C GLY A 49 2.07 10.59 -19.14
N LEU A 50 1.17 11.10 -19.99
CA LEU A 50 0.08 12.00 -19.57
C LEU A 50 -0.89 11.31 -18.60
N VAL A 51 -1.30 10.08 -18.90
CA VAL A 51 -2.23 9.32 -18.05
C VAL A 51 -1.60 9.01 -16.70
N LEU A 52 -0.38 8.46 -16.68
CA LEU A 52 0.33 8.14 -15.44
C LEU A 52 0.64 9.41 -14.63
N GLY A 53 1.08 10.48 -15.29
CA GLY A 53 1.33 11.77 -14.64
C GLY A 53 0.08 12.36 -13.99
N ALA A 54 -1.09 12.24 -14.64
CA ALA A 54 -2.36 12.67 -14.06
C ALA A 54 -2.74 11.86 -12.81
N PHE A 55 -2.55 10.54 -12.83
CA PHE A 55 -2.78 9.68 -11.66
C PHE A 55 -1.85 10.03 -10.50
N ILE A 56 -0.56 10.25 -10.78
CA ILE A 56 0.43 10.66 -9.78
C ILE A 56 0.04 12.00 -9.15
N LEU A 57 -0.30 12.99 -9.97
CA LEU A 57 -0.72 14.31 -9.49
C LEU A 57 -1.99 14.20 -8.62
N PHE A 58 -2.97 13.43 -9.07
CA PHE A 58 -4.20 13.20 -8.31
C PHE A 58 -3.90 12.53 -6.97
N ALA A 59 -3.02 11.53 -6.94
CA ALA A 59 -2.62 10.85 -5.71
C ALA A 59 -1.91 11.81 -4.73
N ILE A 60 -1.01 12.67 -5.21
CA ILE A 60 -0.31 13.66 -4.40
C ILE A 60 -1.31 14.68 -3.82
N VAL A 61 -2.11 15.32 -4.68
CA VAL A 61 -3.08 16.33 -4.26
C VAL A 61 -4.11 15.72 -3.30
N GLY A 62 -4.65 14.55 -3.63
CA GLY A 62 -5.63 13.84 -2.79
C GLY A 62 -5.11 13.56 -1.39
N ASN A 63 -3.91 12.99 -1.27
CA ASN A 63 -3.32 12.68 0.03
C ASN A 63 -2.93 13.93 0.83
N ILE A 64 -2.45 15.00 0.17
CA ILE A 64 -2.23 16.30 0.84
C ILE A 64 -3.54 16.84 1.41
N LEU A 65 -4.63 16.80 0.63
CA LEU A 65 -5.95 17.26 1.09
C LEU A 65 -6.45 16.45 2.29
N VAL A 66 -6.21 15.13 2.33
CA VAL A 66 -6.52 14.29 3.49
C VAL A 66 -5.77 14.77 4.73
N ILE A 67 -4.46 15.01 4.63
CA ILE A 67 -3.65 15.51 5.75
C ILE A 67 -4.13 16.89 6.20
N LEU A 68 -4.35 17.82 5.27
CA LEU A 68 -4.85 19.17 5.55
C LEU A 68 -6.23 19.14 6.22
N SER A 69 -7.12 18.25 5.79
CA SER A 69 -8.47 18.14 6.36
C SER A 69 -8.45 17.84 7.87
N VAL A 70 -7.50 17.01 8.32
CA VAL A 70 -7.32 16.65 9.73
C VAL A 70 -6.48 17.70 10.47
N ALA A 71 -5.48 18.29 9.80
CA ALA A 71 -4.63 19.32 10.39
C ALA A 71 -5.41 20.61 10.69
N CYS A 72 -6.25 21.08 9.75
CA CYS A 72 -7.02 22.31 9.88
C CYS A 72 -8.20 22.18 10.86
N ASN A 73 -8.79 20.98 11.00
CA ASN A 73 -9.97 20.77 11.83
C ASN A 73 -9.64 20.10 13.17
N ARG A 74 -9.60 20.89 14.26
CA ARG A 74 -9.35 20.38 15.63
C ARG A 74 -10.33 19.27 16.04
N HIS A 75 -11.59 19.35 15.63
CA HIS A 75 -12.63 18.37 15.95
C HIS A 75 -12.40 17.00 15.29
N LEU A 76 -11.57 16.94 14.24
CA LEU A 76 -11.19 15.70 13.56
C LEU A 76 -9.89 15.09 14.14
N ARG A 77 -9.32 15.61 15.23
CA ARG A 77 -8.10 15.05 15.83
C ARG A 77 -8.40 13.91 16.80
N THR A 78 -9.02 12.84 16.28
CA THR A 78 -9.31 11.62 17.03
C THR A 78 -8.19 10.59 16.84
N PRO A 79 -8.04 9.59 17.74
CA PRO A 79 -7.05 8.52 17.58
C PRO A 79 -7.15 7.77 16.24
N THR A 80 -8.37 7.54 15.75
CA THR A 80 -8.65 6.95 14.42
C THR A 80 -8.02 7.74 13.28
N ASN A 81 -8.10 9.06 13.36
CA ASN A 81 -7.65 9.92 12.26
C ASN A 81 -6.12 9.98 12.17
N TYR A 82 -5.37 9.56 13.21
CA TYR A 82 -3.93 9.34 13.09
C TYR A 82 -3.60 8.18 12.13
N PHE A 83 -4.42 7.12 12.08
CA PHE A 83 -4.21 6.03 11.12
C PHE A 83 -4.48 6.48 9.68
N ILE A 84 -5.51 7.31 9.48
CA ILE A 84 -5.82 7.89 8.16
C ILE A 84 -4.68 8.81 7.69
N VAL A 85 -4.14 9.63 8.59
CA VAL A 85 -2.98 10.48 8.28
C VAL A 85 -1.73 9.64 7.99
N ASN A 86 -1.49 8.57 8.74
CA ASN A 86 -0.36 7.66 8.47
C ASN A 86 -0.47 7.02 7.08
N LEU A 87 -1.67 6.57 6.69
CA LEU A 87 -1.93 6.04 5.36
C LEU A 87 -1.63 7.10 4.28
N ALA A 88 -2.11 8.34 4.46
CA ALA A 88 -1.83 9.42 3.51
C ALA A 88 -0.33 9.77 3.42
N ILE A 89 0.43 9.65 4.51
CA ILE A 89 1.90 9.84 4.50
C ILE A 89 2.57 8.72 3.70
N ALA A 90 2.19 7.46 3.90
CA ALA A 90 2.73 6.33 3.15
C ALA A 90 2.43 6.46 1.64
N ASP A 91 1.21 6.83 1.28
CA ASP A 91 0.80 7.03 -0.11
C ASP A 91 1.48 8.25 -0.75
N LEU A 92 1.78 9.30 0.02
CA LEU A 92 2.60 10.43 -0.48
C LEU A 92 4.04 10.03 -0.76
N LEU A 93 4.64 9.24 0.12
CA LEU A 93 5.99 8.73 -0.10
C LEU A 93 6.01 7.87 -1.37
N LEU A 94 5.05 6.95 -1.53
CA LEU A 94 4.89 6.15 -2.76
C LEU A 94 4.75 7.05 -4.00
N SER A 95 3.84 8.03 -3.95
CA SER A 95 3.52 8.88 -5.09
C SER A 95 4.65 9.83 -5.50
N PHE A 96 5.49 10.25 -4.56
CA PHE A 96 6.60 11.15 -4.84
C PHE A 96 7.89 10.41 -5.18
N THR A 97 8.15 9.26 -4.55
CA THR A 97 9.46 8.58 -4.62
C THR A 97 9.48 7.33 -5.48
N VAL A 98 8.33 6.70 -5.76
CA VAL A 98 8.26 5.42 -6.49
C VAL A 98 7.57 5.60 -7.83
N LEU A 99 6.37 6.18 -7.82
CA LEU A 99 5.55 6.30 -9.04
C LEU A 99 6.19 7.11 -10.17
N PRO A 100 6.92 8.22 -9.94
CA PRO A 100 7.53 8.98 -11.03
C PRO A 100 8.62 8.19 -11.76
N PHE A 101 9.41 7.40 -11.02
CA PHE A 101 10.45 6.56 -11.60
C PHE A 101 9.88 5.31 -12.27
N SER A 102 8.82 4.74 -11.70
CA SER A 102 8.05 3.67 -12.35
C SER A 102 7.44 4.14 -13.68
N ALA A 103 6.85 5.34 -13.71
CA ALA A 103 6.31 5.93 -14.93
C ALA A 103 7.40 6.24 -15.96
N ALA A 104 8.57 6.72 -15.52
CA ALA A 104 9.72 6.93 -16.40
C ALA A 104 10.22 5.62 -17.02
N LEU A 105 10.27 4.53 -16.24
CA LEU A 105 10.64 3.20 -16.72
C LEU A 105 9.62 2.67 -17.75
N GLU A 106 8.32 2.81 -17.49
CA GLU A 106 7.27 2.39 -18.43
C GLU A 106 7.31 3.19 -19.75
N VAL A 107 7.59 4.51 -19.67
CA VAL A 107 7.67 5.37 -20.86
C VAL A 107 8.93 5.09 -21.68
N LEU A 108 10.09 4.96 -21.01
CA LEU A 108 11.38 4.77 -21.69
C LEU A 108 11.62 3.32 -22.14
N GLY A 109 11.00 2.35 -21.45
CA GLY A 109 11.20 0.92 -21.67
C GLY A 109 12.54 0.37 -21.16
N TYR A 110 13.35 1.20 -20.48
CA TYR A 110 14.60 0.80 -19.85
C TYR A 110 14.95 1.70 -18.67
N TRP A 111 15.76 1.19 -17.75
CA TRP A 111 16.20 1.90 -16.55
C TRP A 111 17.43 2.77 -16.81
N VAL A 112 17.37 4.04 -16.41
CA VAL A 112 18.42 5.05 -16.68
C VAL A 112 19.24 5.47 -15.47
N LEU A 113 18.82 5.13 -14.25
CA LEU A 113 19.40 5.63 -12.99
C LEU A 113 20.45 4.70 -12.39
N GLY A 114 20.82 3.64 -13.11
CA GLY A 114 21.81 2.65 -12.70
C GLY A 114 21.32 1.72 -11.57
N ARG A 115 22.14 0.70 -11.29
CA ARG A 115 21.76 -0.45 -10.45
C ARG A 115 21.49 -0.10 -9.00
N ILE A 116 22.35 0.73 -8.38
CA ILE A 116 22.19 1.15 -6.97
C ILE A 116 20.84 1.85 -6.76
N PHE A 117 20.44 2.71 -7.70
CA PHE A 117 19.16 3.39 -7.61
C PHE A 117 17.99 2.44 -7.82
N CYS A 118 18.13 1.42 -8.67
CA CYS A 118 17.12 0.38 -8.85
C CYS A 118 16.88 -0.40 -7.54
N ASP A 119 17.94 -0.81 -6.86
CA ASP A 119 17.84 -1.57 -5.61
C ASP A 119 17.15 -0.74 -4.50
N ILE A 120 17.52 0.55 -4.38
CA ILE A 120 16.88 1.47 -3.45
C ILE A 120 15.41 1.70 -3.84
N TRP A 121 15.13 1.95 -5.12
CA TRP A 121 13.78 2.17 -5.60
C TRP A 121 12.86 0.97 -5.34
N ALA A 122 13.32 -0.25 -5.64
CA ALA A 122 12.58 -1.47 -5.37
C ALA A 122 12.34 -1.68 -3.87
N ALA A 123 13.34 -1.41 -3.02
CA ALA A 123 13.17 -1.47 -1.57
C ALA A 123 12.17 -0.43 -1.04
N VAL A 124 12.20 0.80 -1.56
CA VAL A 124 11.26 1.86 -1.18
C VAL A 124 9.84 1.54 -1.67
N ASP A 125 9.68 0.95 -2.85
CA ASP A 125 8.39 0.47 -3.35
C ASP A 125 7.78 -0.55 -2.38
N VAL A 126 8.52 -1.62 -2.06
CA VAL A 126 8.07 -2.65 -1.12
C VAL A 126 7.77 -2.05 0.25
N LEU A 127 8.62 -1.15 0.76
CA LEU A 127 8.42 -0.46 2.04
C LEU A 127 7.10 0.33 2.06
N CYS A 128 6.91 1.23 1.09
CA CYS A 128 5.77 2.13 1.04
C CYS A 128 4.47 1.36 0.82
N CYS A 129 4.46 0.40 -0.10
CA CYS A 129 3.32 -0.47 -0.35
C CYS A 129 2.96 -1.26 0.90
N THR A 130 3.94 -1.93 1.54
CA THR A 130 3.70 -2.68 2.78
C THR A 130 3.16 -1.78 3.90
N ALA A 131 3.71 -0.57 4.06
CA ALA A 131 3.27 0.39 5.06
C ALA A 131 1.82 0.82 4.85
N SER A 132 1.39 1.04 3.61
CA SER A 132 0.00 1.36 3.27
C SER A 132 -0.94 0.18 3.57
N ILE A 133 -0.55 -1.05 3.23
CA ILE A 133 -1.38 -2.25 3.46
C ILE A 133 -1.53 -2.55 4.96
N LEU A 134 -0.43 -2.50 5.72
CA LEU A 134 -0.45 -2.69 7.17
C LEU A 134 -1.22 -1.54 7.87
N SER A 135 -1.19 -0.33 7.32
CA SER A 135 -2.04 0.77 7.80
C SER A 135 -3.52 0.47 7.60
N LEU A 136 -3.92 -0.09 6.44
CA LEU A 136 -5.30 -0.55 6.21
C LEU A 136 -5.71 -1.67 7.18
N CYS A 137 -4.80 -2.59 7.52
CA CYS A 137 -5.04 -3.60 8.56
C CYS A 137 -5.30 -2.95 9.92
N ALA A 138 -4.47 -2.00 10.32
CA ALA A 138 -4.62 -1.28 11.58
C ALA A 138 -5.95 -0.51 11.63
N ILE A 139 -6.34 0.15 10.52
CA ILE A 139 -7.65 0.80 10.40
C ILE A 139 -8.77 -0.22 10.56
N SER A 140 -8.68 -1.39 9.93
CA SER A 140 -9.68 -2.45 10.01
C SER A 140 -9.89 -2.96 11.44
N ILE A 141 -8.79 -3.16 12.17
CA ILE A 141 -8.82 -3.55 13.60
C ILE A 141 -9.42 -2.43 14.45
N ASP A 142 -8.99 -1.18 14.25
CA ASP A 142 -9.52 -0.02 14.98
C ASP A 142 -11.04 0.11 14.78
N ARG A 143 -11.53 -0.10 13.55
CA ARG A 143 -12.97 -0.11 13.26
C ARG A 143 -13.69 -1.27 13.92
N TYR A 144 -13.10 -2.46 13.92
CA TYR A 144 -13.67 -3.59 14.65
C TYR A 144 -13.85 -3.25 16.13
N ILE A 145 -12.84 -2.66 16.78
CA ILE A 145 -12.91 -2.25 18.19
C ILE A 145 -13.96 -1.15 18.37
N GLY A 146 -14.02 -0.15 17.48
CA GLY A 146 -15.01 0.93 17.53
C GLY A 146 -16.46 0.45 17.39
N VAL A 147 -16.71 -0.51 16.50
CA VAL A 147 -18.05 -1.08 16.28
C VAL A 147 -18.43 -2.07 17.38
N ARG A 148 -17.50 -2.92 17.83
CA ARG A 148 -17.77 -3.95 18.85
C ARG A 148 -17.87 -3.35 20.26
N TYR A 149 -17.02 -2.39 20.60
CA TYR A 149 -16.86 -1.83 21.94
C TYR A 149 -17.08 -0.31 21.94
N SER A 150 -18.13 0.19 21.28
CA SER A 150 -18.40 1.63 21.09
C SER A 150 -18.45 2.50 22.37
N LEU A 151 -18.76 1.88 23.52
CA LEU A 151 -18.78 2.51 24.85
C LEU A 151 -17.42 2.48 25.56
N GLN A 152 -16.64 1.41 25.38
CA GLN A 152 -15.32 1.23 25.98
C GLN A 152 -14.19 1.67 25.03
N TYR A 153 -14.51 2.08 23.81
CA TYR A 153 -13.54 2.54 22.81
C TYR A 153 -12.57 3.61 23.36
N PRO A 154 -13.02 4.65 24.09
CA PRO A 154 -12.10 5.68 24.61
C PRO A 154 -11.10 5.17 25.65
N THR A 155 -11.42 4.08 26.35
CA THR A 155 -10.53 3.47 27.36
C THR A 155 -9.63 2.40 26.74
N LEU A 156 -10.08 1.75 25.66
CA LEU A 156 -9.32 0.71 24.95
C LEU A 156 -8.28 1.31 23.98
N VAL A 157 -8.68 2.28 23.16
CA VAL A 157 -7.84 2.89 22.12
C VAL A 157 -7.29 4.23 22.62
N THR A 158 -6.12 4.17 23.26
CA THR A 158 -5.42 5.36 23.74
C THR A 158 -4.42 5.88 22.70
N ARG A 159 -4.09 7.17 22.77
CA ARG A 159 -3.11 7.80 21.88
C ARG A 159 -1.76 7.09 21.87
N ARG A 160 -1.28 6.63 23.04
CA ARG A 160 0.00 5.89 23.16
C ARG A 160 -0.05 4.56 22.42
N LYS A 161 -1.13 3.79 22.56
CA LYS A 161 -1.30 2.51 21.86
C LYS A 161 -1.42 2.71 20.35
N ALA A 162 -2.11 3.75 19.90
CA ALA A 162 -2.20 4.09 18.48
C ALA A 162 -0.83 4.42 17.89
N ILE A 163 -0.03 5.25 18.57
CA ILE A 163 1.34 5.57 18.13
C ILE A 163 2.22 4.31 18.10
N LEU A 164 2.15 3.44 19.11
CA LEU A 164 2.89 2.17 19.11
C LEU A 164 2.48 1.27 17.93
N ALA A 165 1.19 1.22 17.61
CA ALA A 165 0.71 0.49 16.43
C ALA A 165 1.29 1.07 15.13
N LEU A 166 1.30 2.41 14.98
CA LEU A 166 1.91 3.05 13.81
C LEU A 166 3.41 2.75 13.71
N LEU A 167 4.15 2.84 14.82
CA LEU A 167 5.57 2.48 14.83
C LEU A 167 5.79 1.02 14.42
N SER A 168 4.94 0.10 14.89
CA SER A 168 5.02 -1.31 14.49
C SER A 168 4.78 -1.51 12.99
N VAL A 169 3.88 -0.73 12.37
CA VAL A 169 3.65 -0.77 10.92
C VAL A 169 4.93 -0.43 10.16
N TRP A 170 5.60 0.66 10.54
CA TRP A 170 6.84 1.09 9.89
C TRP A 170 7.96 0.07 10.10
N VAL A 171 8.15 -0.43 11.32
CA VAL A 171 9.18 -1.44 11.62
C VAL A 171 8.95 -2.72 10.82
N LEU A 172 7.73 -3.25 10.80
CA LEU A 172 7.39 -4.45 10.04
C LEU A 172 7.60 -4.24 8.53
N SER A 173 7.25 -3.06 8.02
CA SER A 173 7.45 -2.73 6.60
C SER A 173 8.94 -2.68 6.25
N THR A 174 9.78 -2.09 7.10
CA THR A 174 11.23 -2.04 6.91
C THR A 174 11.87 -3.43 6.95
N VAL A 175 11.41 -4.30 7.86
CA VAL A 175 11.90 -5.68 7.94
C VAL A 175 11.58 -6.45 6.66
N ILE A 176 10.41 -6.23 6.06
CA ILE A 176 10.03 -6.88 4.81
C ILE A 176 10.83 -6.32 3.63
N SER A 177 11.07 -5.01 3.58
CA SER A 177 11.70 -4.35 2.44
C SER A 177 13.22 -4.44 2.38
N ILE A 178 13.90 -4.82 3.47
CA ILE A 178 15.38 -4.82 3.54
C ILE A 178 16.02 -6.02 2.85
N GLY A 179 15.27 -7.09 2.56
CA GLY A 179 15.77 -8.33 1.96
C GLY A 179 16.68 -8.12 0.74
N PRO A 180 16.25 -7.37 -0.30
CA PRO A 180 17.05 -7.14 -1.50
C PRO A 180 18.35 -6.38 -1.21
N LEU A 181 18.33 -5.46 -0.23
CA LEU A 181 19.51 -4.67 0.17
C LEU A 181 20.56 -5.50 0.92
N LEU A 182 20.16 -6.63 1.51
CA LEU A 182 21.06 -7.57 2.20
C LEU A 182 21.60 -8.67 1.27
N GLY A 183 21.33 -8.57 -0.03
CA GLY A 183 21.82 -9.53 -1.03
C GLY A 183 20.93 -10.75 -1.21
N TRP A 184 19.67 -10.72 -0.76
CA TRP A 184 18.66 -11.70 -1.18
C TRP A 184 18.15 -11.35 -2.58
N LYS A 185 19.06 -11.37 -3.54
CA LYS A 185 18.84 -11.00 -4.93
C LYS A 185 19.49 -12.01 -5.86
N GLU A 186 18.82 -12.31 -6.98
CA GLU A 186 19.38 -13.08 -8.09
C GLU A 186 20.73 -12.49 -8.55
N PRO A 187 21.63 -13.33 -9.09
CA PRO A 187 22.86 -12.84 -9.69
C PRO A 187 22.56 -11.80 -10.77
N ALA A 188 23.35 -10.73 -10.77
CA ALA A 188 23.20 -9.58 -11.65
C ALA A 188 22.96 -9.99 -13.13
N PRO A 189 21.88 -9.53 -13.78
CA PRO A 189 21.77 -9.60 -15.23
C PRO A 189 22.94 -8.86 -15.88
N ASN A 190 23.39 -9.33 -17.05
CA ASN A 190 24.52 -8.75 -17.78
C ASN A 190 24.25 -7.31 -18.31
N ASP A 191 22.99 -6.85 -18.27
CA ASP A 191 22.57 -5.55 -18.78
C ASP A 191 22.05 -4.66 -17.62
N ASP A 192 22.63 -3.46 -17.46
CA ASP A 192 22.29 -2.50 -16.39
C ASP A 192 20.98 -1.73 -16.65
N LYS A 193 20.27 -2.09 -17.74
CA LYS A 193 19.06 -1.43 -18.24
C LYS A 193 17.77 -2.07 -17.73
N GLU A 194 17.84 -3.23 -17.10
CA GLU A 194 16.69 -3.92 -16.52
C GLU A 194 16.60 -3.63 -15.01
N CYS A 195 15.43 -3.17 -14.57
CA CYS A 195 15.14 -2.93 -13.15
C CYS A 195 13.81 -3.57 -12.79
N GLY A 196 13.85 -4.54 -11.87
CA GLY A 196 12.69 -5.28 -11.39
C GLY A 196 12.87 -5.72 -9.94
N VAL A 197 11.75 -6.05 -9.29
CA VAL A 197 11.75 -6.72 -7.98
C VAL A 197 12.34 -8.11 -8.17
N THR A 198 13.17 -8.55 -7.23
CA THR A 198 13.79 -9.88 -7.29
C THR A 198 12.74 -11.00 -7.25
N GLU A 199 12.86 -11.98 -8.15
CA GLU A 199 11.98 -13.16 -8.24
C GLU A 199 12.51 -14.37 -7.45
N GLU A 200 13.63 -14.24 -6.74
CA GLU A 200 14.16 -15.26 -5.82
C GLU A 200 13.02 -15.84 -4.96
N PRO A 201 12.74 -17.15 -5.06
CA PRO A 201 11.50 -17.75 -4.59
C PRO A 201 11.29 -17.56 -3.08
N PHE A 202 12.36 -17.58 -2.30
CA PHE A 202 12.27 -17.37 -0.85
C PHE A 202 11.88 -15.93 -0.49
N TYR A 203 12.50 -14.94 -1.14
CA TYR A 203 12.19 -13.54 -0.89
C TYR A 203 10.82 -13.17 -1.46
N ALA A 204 10.49 -13.61 -2.67
CA ALA A 204 9.19 -13.40 -3.30
C ALA A 204 8.05 -13.95 -2.43
N LEU A 205 8.20 -15.17 -1.90
CA LEU A 205 7.23 -15.78 -0.98
C LEU A 205 7.15 -15.02 0.35
N PHE A 206 8.29 -14.71 0.99
CA PHE A 206 8.32 -13.99 2.27
C PHE A 206 7.69 -12.59 2.15
N SER A 207 8.09 -11.85 1.12
CA SER A 207 7.61 -10.49 0.86
C SER A 207 6.13 -10.50 0.51
N SER A 208 5.66 -11.36 -0.40
CA SER A 208 4.23 -11.44 -0.76
C SER A 208 3.33 -11.88 0.41
N LEU A 209 3.76 -12.84 1.22
CA LEU A 209 3.01 -13.27 2.41
C LEU A 209 2.92 -12.15 3.45
N GLY A 210 4.05 -11.51 3.76
CA GLY A 210 4.15 -10.47 4.78
C GLY A 210 3.48 -9.16 4.39
N SER A 211 3.57 -8.77 3.12
CA SER A 211 3.03 -7.50 2.62
C SER A 211 1.58 -7.59 2.16
N PHE A 212 1.11 -8.75 1.67
CA PHE A 212 -0.21 -8.87 1.06
C PHE A 212 -1.09 -9.98 1.64
N TYR A 213 -0.71 -11.26 1.56
CA TYR A 213 -1.65 -12.34 1.90
C TYR A 213 -2.06 -12.37 3.37
N ILE A 214 -1.11 -12.23 4.30
CA ILE A 214 -1.41 -12.19 5.74
C ILE A 214 -2.22 -10.91 6.07
N PRO A 215 -1.79 -9.70 5.67
CA PRO A 215 -2.58 -8.49 5.82
C PRO A 215 -4.01 -8.61 5.24
N LEU A 216 -4.16 -9.16 4.05
CA LEU A 216 -5.45 -9.37 3.39
C LEU A 216 -6.35 -10.30 4.21
N ALA A 217 -5.82 -11.43 4.70
CA ALA A 217 -6.59 -12.34 5.56
C ALA A 217 -7.05 -11.64 6.84
N VAL A 218 -6.18 -10.85 7.48
CA VAL A 218 -6.53 -10.06 8.68
C VAL A 218 -7.65 -9.07 8.36
N ILE A 219 -7.52 -8.30 7.28
CA ILE A 219 -8.55 -7.36 6.81
C ILE A 219 -9.87 -8.10 6.62
N LEU A 220 -9.90 -9.15 5.80
CA LEU A 220 -11.13 -9.91 5.51
C LEU A 220 -11.79 -10.44 6.78
N VAL A 221 -11.02 -11.05 7.69
CA VAL A 221 -11.55 -11.55 8.97
C VAL A 221 -12.12 -10.40 9.80
N MET A 222 -11.41 -9.28 9.93
CA MET A 222 -11.90 -8.12 10.68
C MET A 222 -13.18 -7.56 10.06
N TYR A 223 -13.28 -7.44 8.74
CA TYR A 223 -14.50 -6.98 8.06
C TYR A 223 -15.66 -7.95 8.21
N CYS A 224 -15.43 -9.26 8.09
CA CYS A 224 -16.45 -10.26 8.37
C CYS A 224 -16.97 -10.12 9.81
N ARG A 225 -16.07 -9.94 10.78
CA ARG A 225 -16.44 -9.72 12.19
C ARG A 225 -17.21 -8.41 12.37
N VAL A 226 -16.80 -7.31 11.74
CA VAL A 226 -17.52 -6.03 11.73
C VAL A 226 -18.92 -6.21 11.14
N TYR A 227 -19.05 -6.89 10.00
CA TYR A 227 -20.33 -7.15 9.33
C TYR A 227 -21.26 -7.99 10.21
N ILE A 228 -20.76 -9.08 10.81
CA ILE A 228 -21.53 -9.93 11.71
C ILE A 228 -22.04 -9.12 12.91
N VAL A 229 -21.17 -8.32 13.53
CA VAL A 229 -21.55 -7.47 14.67
C VAL A 229 -22.58 -6.43 14.24
N ALA A 230 -22.37 -5.73 13.12
CA ALA A 230 -23.30 -4.74 12.59
C ALA A 230 -24.67 -5.34 12.24
N LYS A 231 -24.70 -6.54 11.63
CA LYS A 231 -25.92 -7.27 11.28
C LYS A 231 -26.66 -7.76 12.53
N ARG A 232 -25.93 -8.30 13.51
CA ARG A 232 -26.52 -8.70 14.81
C ARG A 232 -27.13 -7.49 15.52
N THR A 233 -26.43 -6.36 15.57
CA THR A 233 -26.99 -5.15 16.18
C THR A 233 -28.18 -4.60 15.41
N THR A 234 -28.15 -4.62 14.07
CA THR A 234 -29.31 -4.19 13.25
C THR A 234 -30.53 -5.07 13.50
N LYS A 235 -30.36 -6.40 13.51
CA LYS A 235 -31.43 -7.34 13.87
C LYS A 235 -31.95 -7.15 15.30
N ASN A 236 -31.07 -6.88 16.27
CA ASN A 236 -31.47 -6.63 17.65
C ASN A 236 -32.23 -5.29 17.81
N LEU A 237 -31.92 -4.29 16.98
CA LEU A 237 -32.63 -3.01 16.92
C LEU A 237 -34.01 -3.18 16.27
N GLU A 238 -34.10 -3.95 15.18
CA GLU A 238 -35.35 -4.29 14.50
C GLU A 238 -36.26 -5.21 15.36
N ALA A 239 -35.66 -6.08 16.18
CA ALA A 239 -36.36 -6.92 17.15
C ALA A 239 -36.77 -6.19 18.44
N GLY A 240 -36.42 -4.90 18.61
CA GLY A 240 -37.07 -4.00 19.56
C GLY A 240 -36.59 -4.01 21.03
N VAL A 241 -35.50 -4.68 21.41
CA VAL A 241 -35.02 -4.68 22.81
C VAL A 241 -33.50 -4.76 22.84
N MET A 242 -32.83 -3.65 23.13
CA MET A 242 -31.45 -3.70 23.64
C MET A 242 -31.52 -4.33 25.03
N LYS A 243 -31.43 -5.66 25.13
CA LYS A 243 -31.29 -6.37 26.40
C LYS A 243 -29.92 -5.98 26.96
N GLU A 244 -29.89 -4.99 27.84
CA GLU A 244 -28.66 -4.53 28.48
C GLU A 244 -28.17 -5.62 29.44
N MET A 245 -27.06 -6.28 29.06
CA MET A 245 -26.33 -7.18 29.94
C MET A 245 -25.46 -6.35 30.88
N SER A 246 -26.09 -5.71 31.86
CA SER A 246 -25.42 -5.20 33.05
C SER A 246 -26.42 -5.08 34.20
N ASN A 247 -26.49 -6.16 34.99
CA ASN A 247 -27.00 -6.29 36.35
C ASN A 247 -28.38 -5.66 36.71
N SER A 248 -29.35 -6.55 36.92
CA SER A 248 -30.57 -6.37 37.75
C SER A 248 -31.46 -5.15 37.49
N LYS A 249 -32.25 -5.21 36.41
CA LYS A 249 -33.71 -4.98 36.38
C LYS A 249 -34.17 -4.92 34.92
N GLU A 250 -34.91 -5.95 34.53
CA GLU A 250 -35.51 -6.13 33.22
C GLU A 250 -36.56 -5.04 32.96
N LEU A 251 -36.29 -4.18 31.97
CA LEU A 251 -37.30 -3.25 31.42
C LEU A 251 -37.33 -3.41 29.90
N THR A 252 -38.20 -4.30 29.44
CA THR A 252 -38.64 -4.44 28.05
C THR A 252 -39.57 -3.29 27.71
N LEU A 253 -39.16 -2.34 26.87
CA LEU A 253 -39.99 -1.19 26.51
C LEU A 253 -40.47 -1.29 25.06
N ARG A 254 -41.74 -1.68 24.89
CA ARG A 254 -42.51 -1.59 23.64
C ARG A 254 -42.77 -0.12 23.34
N ILE A 255 -42.28 0.38 22.21
CA ILE A 255 -42.57 1.74 21.75
C ILE A 255 -44.01 1.76 21.25
N HIS A 256 -44.93 2.31 22.04
CA HIS A 256 -46.28 2.63 21.59
C HIS A 256 -46.27 4.06 21.04
N SER A 257 -46.44 4.22 19.72
CA SER A 257 -46.73 5.51 19.11
C SER A 257 -48.13 5.92 19.53
N LYS A 258 -48.27 6.83 20.50
CA LYS A 258 -49.58 7.38 20.87
C LYS A 258 -49.73 8.74 20.20
N ASN A 259 -50.77 8.85 19.36
CA ASN A 259 -51.22 10.06 18.70
C ASN A 259 -51.45 11.21 19.70
N PHE A 260 -51.20 12.42 19.19
CA PHE A 260 -51.61 13.70 19.76
C PHE A 260 -53.06 13.64 20.26
N HIS A 261 -53.25 13.89 21.56
CA HIS A 261 -54.39 14.66 22.03
C HIS A 261 -54.02 15.34 23.35
N GLU A 262 -54.30 16.63 23.37
CA GLU A 262 -54.18 17.59 24.46
C GLU A 262 -55.06 17.17 25.65
N ASP A 263 -54.53 17.20 26.89
CA ASP A 263 -55.24 17.74 28.06
C ASP A 263 -54.39 17.71 29.37
N THR A 264 -54.24 18.91 29.93
CA THR A 264 -54.35 19.32 31.35
C THR A 264 -53.50 18.67 32.48
N LEU A 265 -52.58 19.50 33.00
CA LEU A 265 -52.18 19.77 34.41
C LEU A 265 -52.11 18.61 35.43
N SER A 266 -50.90 18.27 35.90
CA SER A 266 -50.59 18.18 37.34
C SER A 266 -49.09 17.97 37.61
N SER A 267 -48.64 18.67 38.65
CA SER A 267 -47.29 18.69 39.21
C SER A 267 -46.86 17.34 39.74
N THR A 268 -45.65 16.88 39.38
CA THR A 268 -44.77 16.15 40.31
C THR A 268 -43.32 16.24 39.82
N LYS A 269 -42.49 16.97 40.57
CA LYS A 269 -41.04 17.01 40.43
C LYS A 269 -40.47 15.62 40.73
N ALA A 270 -40.22 14.82 39.70
CA ALA A 270 -39.28 13.71 39.76
C ALA A 270 -37.98 14.12 39.07
N LYS A 271 -36.90 14.31 39.84
CA LYS A 271 -35.52 14.36 39.34
C LYS A 271 -35.16 12.96 38.82
N GLY A 272 -35.66 12.61 37.63
CA GLY A 272 -35.28 11.41 36.90
C GLY A 272 -34.12 11.73 35.97
N HIS A 273 -32.96 11.11 36.20
CA HIS A 273 -31.83 11.14 35.29
C HIS A 273 -32.29 10.56 33.93
N ASN A 274 -32.46 11.40 32.91
CA ASN A 274 -33.04 11.05 31.61
C ASN A 274 -32.27 9.90 30.90
N PRO A 275 -32.73 8.63 30.94
CA PRO A 275 -32.04 7.52 30.28
C PRO A 275 -32.24 7.57 28.76
N ARG A 276 -33.32 8.23 28.32
CA ARG A 276 -33.72 8.42 26.92
C ARG A 276 -32.68 9.20 26.11
N SER A 277 -32.00 10.19 26.69
CA SER A 277 -30.95 10.93 25.95
C SER A 277 -29.70 10.08 25.78
N SER A 278 -29.30 9.29 26.78
CA SER A 278 -28.10 8.43 26.67
C SER A 278 -28.27 7.33 25.62
N ILE A 279 -29.47 6.73 25.52
CA ILE A 279 -29.75 5.65 24.55
C ILE A 279 -29.87 6.21 23.13
N ALA A 280 -30.55 7.36 22.95
CA ALA A 280 -30.59 8.03 21.66
C ALA A 280 -29.17 8.41 21.19
N VAL A 281 -28.34 8.96 22.09
CA VAL A 281 -26.92 9.26 21.81
C VAL A 281 -26.13 7.99 21.48
N LYS A 282 -26.36 6.86 22.17
CA LYS A 282 -25.76 5.55 21.86
C LYS A 282 -26.17 5.06 20.44
N LEU A 283 -27.45 5.20 20.07
CA LEU A 283 -27.97 4.83 18.75
C LEU A 283 -27.40 5.72 17.63
N PHE A 284 -27.37 7.04 17.84
CA PHE A 284 -26.82 7.99 16.87
C PHE A 284 -25.32 7.77 16.67
N LYS A 285 -24.56 7.53 17.75
CA LYS A 285 -23.13 7.19 17.67
C LYS A 285 -22.95 5.88 16.91
N PHE A 286 -23.72 4.84 17.20
CA PHE A 286 -23.68 3.56 16.49
C PHE A 286 -24.04 3.67 14.99
N SER A 287 -25.06 4.46 14.65
CA SER A 287 -25.46 4.72 13.26
C SER A 287 -24.35 5.43 12.48
N ARG A 288 -23.66 6.39 13.10
CA ARG A 288 -22.49 7.06 12.51
C ARG A 288 -21.32 6.09 12.30
N GLU A 289 -21.04 5.21 13.26
CA GLU A 289 -20.02 4.16 13.13
C GLU A 289 -20.35 3.17 11.99
N LYS A 290 -21.63 2.81 11.81
CA LYS A 290 -22.08 1.95 10.69
C LYS A 290 -21.84 2.61 9.33
N LYS A 291 -22.08 3.93 9.23
CA LYS A 291 -21.85 4.70 8.00
C LYS A 291 -20.35 4.76 7.65
N ALA A 292 -19.49 4.96 8.66
CA ALA A 292 -18.04 4.92 8.49
C ALA A 292 -17.53 3.51 8.09
N ALA A 293 -18.08 2.45 8.68
CA ALA A 293 -17.75 1.07 8.32
C ALA A 293 -18.10 0.72 6.86
N LYS A 294 -19.21 1.27 6.33
CA LYS A 294 -19.56 1.12 4.91
C LYS A 294 -18.51 1.74 3.99
N THR A 295 -18.09 2.98 4.27
CA THR A 295 -17.06 3.67 3.47
C THR A 295 -15.76 2.88 3.46
N LEU A 296 -15.34 2.36 4.62
CA LEU A 296 -14.11 1.57 4.72
C LEU A 296 -14.21 0.21 4.02
N GLY A 297 -15.41 -0.39 3.96
CA GLY A 297 -15.64 -1.60 3.15
C GLY A 297 -15.46 -1.36 1.66
N ILE A 298 -15.82 -0.17 1.16
CA ILE A 298 -15.59 0.22 -0.23
C ILE A 298 -14.09 0.39 -0.49
N VAL A 299 -13.38 1.09 0.41
CA VAL A 299 -11.92 1.29 0.30
C VAL A 299 -11.19 -0.05 0.23
N VAL A 300 -11.55 -1.00 1.10
CA VAL A 300 -10.95 -2.34 1.10
C VAL A 300 -11.34 -3.17 -0.12
N GLY A 301 -12.58 -3.07 -0.60
CA GLY A 301 -12.98 -3.72 -1.85
C GLY A 301 -12.16 -3.23 -3.04
N MET A 302 -11.96 -1.91 -3.17
CA MET A 302 -11.13 -1.33 -4.21
C MET A 302 -9.67 -1.77 -4.07
N PHE A 303 -9.13 -1.78 -2.85
CA PHE A 303 -7.78 -2.26 -2.58
C PHE A 303 -7.57 -3.70 -3.10
N ILE A 304 -8.48 -4.62 -2.77
CA ILE A 304 -8.40 -6.01 -3.23
C ILE A 304 -8.42 -6.07 -4.76
N LEU A 305 -9.34 -5.34 -5.40
CA LEU A 305 -9.44 -5.35 -6.86
C LEU A 305 -8.19 -4.82 -7.56
N CYS A 306 -7.51 -3.82 -6.98
CA CYS A 306 -6.30 -3.25 -7.54
C CYS A 306 -5.07 -4.17 -7.35
N TRP A 307 -4.96 -4.85 -6.21
CA TRP A 307 -3.77 -5.62 -5.85
C TRP A 307 -3.83 -7.10 -6.25
N LEU A 308 -5.02 -7.69 -6.30
CA LEU A 308 -5.21 -9.11 -6.60
C LEU A 308 -4.58 -9.52 -7.96
N PRO A 309 -4.71 -8.75 -9.07
CA PRO A 309 -4.12 -9.13 -10.34
C PRO A 309 -2.59 -9.24 -10.29
N PHE A 310 -1.92 -8.31 -9.60
CA PHE A 310 -0.47 -8.30 -9.46
C PHE A 310 0.04 -9.55 -8.74
N PHE A 311 -0.57 -9.91 -7.60
CA PHE A 311 -0.15 -11.08 -6.82
C PHE A 311 -0.60 -12.43 -7.40
N ILE A 312 -1.59 -12.46 -8.29
CA ILE A 312 -1.95 -13.68 -9.04
C ILE A 312 -1.01 -13.87 -10.24
N ALA A 313 -0.58 -12.78 -10.87
CA ALA A 313 0.30 -12.81 -12.04
C ALA A 313 1.78 -13.04 -11.67
N LEU A 314 2.19 -12.70 -10.44
CA LEU A 314 3.53 -13.01 -9.94
C LEU A 314 3.67 -14.53 -9.78
N PRO A 315 4.53 -15.22 -10.56
CA PRO A 315 4.77 -16.63 -10.36
C PRO A 315 5.47 -16.82 -9.00
N LEU A 316 4.82 -17.56 -8.09
CA LEU A 316 5.43 -18.05 -6.84
C LEU A 316 6.20 -19.34 -7.08
#